data_AF-A0A7S3XN97-F1
#
_entry.id   AF-A0A7S3XN97-F1
#
_cell.length_a   1.000
_cell.length_b   1.000
_cell.length_c   1.000
_cell.angle_alpha   90.00
_cell.angle_beta   90.00
_cell.angle_gamma   90.00
#
_symmetry.space_group_name_H-M   'P 1'
#
loop_
_entity.id
_entity.type
_entity.pdbx_description
1 polymer ?
#
loop_
_entity_poly.entity_id
_entity_poly.type
_entity_poly.pdbx_seq_one_letter_code
_entity_poly.pdbx_strand_id
1 'polypeptide(L)'
;PNLASPLAIEVEASNGASDYGNKFGEPVVAGFTRAFGQRLPSGARYEYLKPIMFSAGVGHMDALHAAKADPEEGMWVVKIGGPAYRIGMGGGAASSVLSGDNDAALDFNAVQRGDAEMENKMNRLMRACVELGARNPIVSVHDQGAGGNGNVLKEIVDPLGARYELRDIKAGDATLSVKELWGAEYQENNGLLVRPEDRELLEAMAAREKCPVSFVGRVTADGRVVVHDARDGTTPFDLPLSLVLGKMPQKTFDMQRVAEPTAPLALPEGLTCAAALERVLRLVSVGSK
;
A
#
# COMPACT_ATOMS: atom_id res chain seq x y z
N PRO A 1 13.77 19.25 12.42
CA PRO A 1 13.05 18.37 11.48
C PRO A 1 14.03 17.50 10.67
N ASN A 2 13.97 16.18 10.84
CA ASN A 2 14.78 15.20 10.11
C ASN A 2 14.20 14.90 8.71
N LEU A 3 13.73 15.93 8.00
CA LEU A 3 13.16 15.76 6.65
C LEU A 3 14.24 16.00 5.59
N ALA A 4 14.23 15.17 4.55
CA ALA A 4 15.07 15.37 3.38
C ALA A 4 14.76 16.71 2.69
N SER A 5 15.76 17.30 2.03
CA SER A 5 15.54 18.53 1.26
C SER A 5 14.63 18.28 0.05
N PRO A 6 13.89 19.29 -0.46
CA PRO A 6 13.06 19.12 -1.66
C PRO A 6 13.83 18.59 -2.87
N LEU A 7 15.09 19.02 -3.06
CA LEU A 7 15.94 18.52 -4.15
C LEU A 7 16.25 17.03 -4.00
N ALA A 8 16.57 16.59 -2.78
CA ALA A 8 16.82 15.18 -2.51
C ALA A 8 15.56 14.34 -2.70
N ILE A 9 14.40 14.83 -2.26
CA ILE A 9 13.11 14.15 -2.47
C ILE A 9 12.83 13.99 -3.96
N GLU A 10 12.97 15.05 -4.76
CA GLU A 10 12.69 15.01 -6.19
C GLU A 10 13.57 13.97 -6.91
N VAL A 11 14.87 13.97 -6.62
CA VAL A 11 15.83 13.05 -7.24
C VAL A 11 15.59 11.60 -6.79
N GLU A 12 15.54 11.36 -5.49
CA GLU A 12 15.47 10.01 -4.95
C GLU A 12 14.08 9.36 -5.14
N ALA A 13 13.00 10.13 -5.09
CA ALA A 13 11.66 9.62 -5.37
C ALA A 13 11.52 9.23 -6.85
N SER A 14 12.04 10.06 -7.77
CA SER A 14 12.05 9.75 -9.20
C SER A 14 12.91 8.50 -9.49
N ASN A 15 14.09 8.40 -8.88
CA ASN A 15 14.96 7.22 -8.99
C ASN A 15 14.26 5.97 -8.47
N GLY A 16 13.63 6.04 -7.29
CA GLY A 16 12.91 4.92 -6.69
C GLY A 16 11.74 4.45 -7.54
N ALA A 17 10.90 5.38 -8.02
CA ALA A 17 9.76 5.05 -8.89
C ALA A 17 10.23 4.42 -10.22
N SER A 18 11.28 4.97 -10.82
CA SER A 18 11.84 4.45 -12.08
C SER A 18 12.51 3.10 -11.89
N ASP A 19 13.30 2.91 -10.83
CA ASP A 19 13.94 1.64 -10.51
C ASP A 19 12.90 0.53 -10.30
N TYR A 20 11.83 0.83 -9.56
CA TYR A 20 10.74 -0.10 -9.33
C TYR A 20 10.01 -0.45 -10.63
N GLY A 21 9.55 0.56 -11.38
CA GLY A 21 8.85 0.36 -12.66
C GLY A 21 9.69 -0.42 -13.67
N ASN A 22 10.98 -0.11 -13.79
CA ASN A 22 11.90 -0.80 -14.69
C ASN A 22 12.09 -2.28 -14.34
N LYS A 23 12.29 -2.59 -13.06
CA LYS A 23 12.48 -3.98 -12.58
C LYS A 23 11.17 -4.78 -12.62
N PHE A 24 10.05 -4.14 -12.31
CA PHE A 24 8.73 -4.75 -12.41
C PHE A 24 8.32 -4.98 -13.87
N GLY A 25 8.76 -4.11 -14.78
CA GLY A 25 8.44 -4.17 -16.21
C GLY A 25 7.23 -3.31 -16.62
N GLU A 26 6.96 -2.22 -15.89
CA GLU A 26 5.91 -1.25 -16.21
C GLU A 26 6.53 0.09 -16.65
N PRO A 27 6.19 0.60 -17.86
CA PRO A 27 6.74 1.86 -18.33
C PRO A 27 6.08 3.07 -17.65
N VAL A 28 6.90 3.98 -17.13
CA VAL A 28 6.43 5.30 -16.68
C VAL A 28 6.25 6.20 -17.90
N VAL A 29 5.00 6.37 -18.35
CA VAL A 29 4.67 7.06 -19.61
C VAL A 29 4.20 8.51 -19.43
N ALA A 30 3.81 8.89 -18.21
CA ALA A 30 3.32 10.23 -17.92
C ALA A 30 3.60 10.59 -16.45
N GLY A 31 3.75 11.88 -16.16
CA GLY A 31 3.97 12.37 -14.81
C GLY A 31 3.96 13.89 -14.74
N PHE A 32 4.08 14.41 -13.53
CA PHE A 32 4.25 15.84 -13.27
C PHE A 32 5.18 16.05 -12.07
N THR A 33 5.79 17.23 -12.00
CA THR A 33 6.47 17.69 -10.78
C THR A 33 6.12 19.14 -10.51
N ARG A 34 6.00 19.48 -9.22
CA ARG A 34 5.66 20.82 -8.77
C ARG A 34 6.47 21.22 -7.54
N ALA A 35 7.19 22.33 -7.66
CA ALA A 35 7.80 23.01 -6.53
C ALA A 35 6.95 24.24 -6.19
N PHE A 36 6.61 24.41 -4.91
CA PHE A 36 5.94 25.60 -4.41
C PHE A 36 6.34 25.90 -2.97
N GLY A 37 6.65 27.16 -2.71
CA GLY A 37 6.88 27.69 -1.38
C GLY A 37 6.78 29.20 -1.41
N GLN A 38 5.80 29.76 -0.67
CA GLN A 38 5.56 31.19 -0.63
C GLN A 38 5.04 31.63 0.74
N ARG A 39 5.40 32.86 1.13
CA ARG A 39 4.73 33.56 2.23
C ARG A 39 3.59 34.41 1.66
N LEU A 40 2.37 34.14 2.11
CA LEU A 40 1.17 34.87 1.71
C LEU A 40 1.12 36.26 2.36
N PRO A 41 0.27 37.19 1.86
CA PRO A 41 0.07 38.50 2.49
C PRO A 41 -0.38 38.44 3.96
N SER A 42 -1.06 37.37 4.35
CA SER A 42 -1.41 37.09 5.76
C SER A 42 -0.20 36.77 6.66
N GLY A 43 1.00 36.63 6.08
CA GLY A 43 2.21 36.19 6.76
C GLY A 43 2.34 34.66 6.87
N ALA A 44 1.28 33.92 6.53
CA ALA A 44 1.28 32.46 6.50
C ALA A 44 2.26 31.92 5.45
N ARG A 45 2.93 30.80 5.76
CA ARG A 45 3.81 30.08 4.82
C ARG A 45 3.05 28.91 4.23
N TYR A 46 2.98 28.85 2.91
CA TYR A 46 2.38 27.76 2.15
C TYR A 46 3.43 27.10 1.27
N GLU A 47 3.69 25.83 1.51
CA GLU A 47 4.68 25.03 0.80
C GLU A 47 4.45 23.53 1.04
N TYR A 48 5.07 22.68 0.22
CA TYR A 48 5.02 21.22 0.38
C TYR A 48 6.15 20.71 1.29
N LEU A 49 6.02 20.90 2.62
CA LEU A 49 6.94 20.28 3.59
C LEU A 49 6.77 18.76 3.67
N LYS A 50 5.51 18.32 3.67
CA LYS A 50 5.15 16.92 3.39
C LYS A 50 4.93 16.84 1.88
N PRO A 51 5.78 16.13 1.12
CA PRO A 51 5.68 16.10 -0.33
C PRO A 51 4.43 15.35 -0.78
N ILE A 52 4.00 15.62 -2.01
CA ILE A 52 3.05 14.79 -2.73
C ILE A 52 3.86 13.82 -3.58
N MET A 53 3.92 12.56 -3.17
CA MET A 53 4.35 11.46 -4.02
C MET A 53 3.09 10.79 -4.54
N PHE A 54 2.95 10.71 -5.86
CA PHE A 54 1.75 10.22 -6.52
C PHE A 54 2.14 9.20 -7.59
N SER A 55 1.50 8.04 -7.54
CA SER A 55 1.55 7.02 -8.59
C SER A 55 0.13 6.68 -9.04
N ALA A 56 0.00 6.40 -10.33
CA ALA A 56 -1.21 5.89 -10.93
C ALA A 56 -0.83 5.02 -12.12
N GLY A 57 -1.61 3.97 -12.36
CA GLY A 57 -1.41 3.05 -13.47
C GLY A 57 -2.71 2.80 -14.24
N VAL A 58 -2.58 2.25 -15.43
CA VAL A 58 -3.71 1.75 -16.22
C VAL A 58 -3.44 0.30 -16.58
N GLY A 59 -4.46 -0.55 -16.40
CA GLY A 59 -4.39 -1.98 -16.70
C GLY A 59 -5.56 -2.43 -17.56
N HIS A 60 -5.52 -3.68 -17.99
CA HIS A 60 -6.62 -4.34 -18.68
C HIS A 60 -7.00 -5.63 -17.94
N MET A 61 -8.27 -6.02 -18.01
CA MET A 61 -8.79 -7.23 -17.41
C MET A 61 -9.87 -7.83 -18.31
N ASP A 62 -9.97 -9.15 -18.34
CA ASP A 62 -11.10 -9.85 -18.96
C ASP A 62 -12.37 -9.58 -18.14
N ALA A 63 -13.49 -9.28 -18.82
CA ALA A 63 -14.77 -9.01 -18.17
C ALA A 63 -15.26 -10.18 -17.29
N LEU A 64 -14.84 -11.42 -17.59
CA LEU A 64 -15.11 -12.60 -16.77
C LEU A 64 -14.61 -12.45 -15.34
N HIS A 65 -13.53 -11.70 -15.12
CA HIS A 65 -12.87 -11.55 -13.82
C HIS A 65 -13.17 -10.20 -13.15
N ALA A 66 -14.10 -9.41 -13.69
CA ALA A 66 -14.39 -8.05 -13.22
C ALA A 66 -15.11 -8.00 -11.85
N ALA A 67 -15.75 -9.10 -11.44
CA ALA A 67 -16.43 -9.22 -10.16
C ALA A 67 -15.71 -10.24 -9.26
N LYS A 68 -15.51 -9.88 -7.99
CA LYS A 68 -15.05 -10.82 -6.97
C LYS A 68 -16.21 -11.73 -6.55
N ALA A 69 -15.93 -12.99 -6.26
CA ALA A 69 -16.87 -13.87 -5.62
C ALA A 69 -16.76 -13.76 -4.08
N ASP A 70 -17.87 -14.05 -3.41
CA ASP A 70 -17.95 -14.04 -1.94
C ASP A 70 -17.13 -15.18 -1.32
N PRO A 71 -16.67 -15.03 -0.06
CA PRO A 71 -16.05 -16.14 0.66
C PRO A 71 -17.06 -17.27 0.92
N GLU A 72 -16.59 -18.51 0.78
CA GLU A 72 -17.37 -19.72 1.10
C GLU A 72 -16.65 -20.52 2.20
N GLU A 73 -17.42 -21.18 3.07
CA GLU A 73 -16.85 -22.01 4.15
C GLU A 73 -15.92 -23.10 3.61
N GLY A 74 -14.78 -23.29 4.28
CA GLY A 74 -13.80 -24.31 3.92
C GLY A 74 -12.81 -23.89 2.83
N MET A 75 -13.00 -22.74 2.17
CA MET A 75 -12.00 -22.14 1.29
C MET A 75 -10.68 -21.90 2.04
N TRP A 76 -9.59 -22.00 1.28
CA TRP A 76 -8.28 -21.59 1.76
C TRP A 76 -8.15 -20.07 1.72
N VAL A 77 -7.58 -19.52 2.78
CA VAL A 77 -7.03 -18.16 2.78
C VAL A 77 -5.54 -18.26 2.54
N VAL A 78 -5.06 -17.65 1.46
CA VAL A 78 -3.72 -17.85 0.94
C VAL A 78 -2.97 -16.51 0.88
N LYS A 79 -1.69 -16.53 1.23
CA LYS A 79 -0.76 -15.41 1.04
C LYS A 79 0.18 -15.75 -0.11
N ILE A 80 0.32 -14.83 -1.06
CA ILE A 80 1.31 -14.92 -2.14
C ILE A 80 2.29 -13.74 -2.06
N GLY A 81 3.55 -13.96 -2.42
CA GLY A 81 4.56 -12.91 -2.52
C GLY A 81 5.66 -12.99 -1.46
N GLY A 82 6.26 -11.85 -1.12
CA GLY A 82 7.46 -11.75 -0.28
C GLY A 82 7.27 -12.23 1.16
N PRO A 83 8.35 -12.66 1.85
CA PRO A 83 8.28 -13.05 3.25
C PRO A 83 8.13 -11.83 4.16
N ALA A 84 7.55 -12.02 5.35
CA ALA A 84 7.28 -10.96 6.29
C ALA A 84 8.58 -10.40 6.92
N TYR A 85 8.68 -9.08 6.99
CA TYR A 85 9.76 -8.35 7.68
C TYR A 85 9.16 -7.27 8.60
N ARG A 86 9.94 -6.79 9.57
CA ARG A 86 9.56 -5.66 10.44
C ARG A 86 9.63 -4.35 9.63
N ILE A 87 8.58 -4.10 8.84
CA ILE A 87 8.45 -2.93 7.97
C ILE A 87 7.09 -2.28 8.25
N GLY A 88 7.05 -0.94 8.30
CA GLY A 88 5.79 -0.21 8.30
C GLY A 88 4.88 -0.46 9.51
N MET A 89 5.44 -0.79 10.68
CA MET A 89 4.62 -1.02 11.87
C MET A 89 3.82 0.22 12.25
N GLY A 90 2.51 0.19 12.01
CA GLY A 90 1.61 1.30 12.29
C GLY A 90 1.67 2.45 11.28
N GLY A 91 2.09 2.20 10.04
CA GLY A 91 2.17 3.21 8.97
C GLY A 91 0.83 3.92 8.72
N GLY A 92 -0.29 3.20 8.79
CA GLY A 92 -1.63 3.81 8.73
C GLY A 92 -1.90 4.88 9.81
N ALA A 93 -1.42 4.66 11.04
CA ALA A 93 -1.56 5.65 12.12
C ALA A 93 -0.55 6.80 11.97
N ALA A 94 0.69 6.50 11.59
CA ALA A 94 1.76 7.50 11.40
C ALA A 94 1.49 8.45 10.22
N SER A 95 0.85 7.97 9.15
CA SER A 95 0.46 8.82 8.01
C SER A 95 -0.66 9.82 8.34
N SER A 96 -1.41 9.56 9.41
CA SER A 96 -2.58 10.32 9.87
C SER A 96 -2.23 11.49 10.81
N VAL A 97 -0.96 11.68 11.18
CA VAL A 97 -0.49 12.80 12.04
C VAL A 97 0.29 13.86 11.25
N LEU A 98 0.31 15.10 11.76
CA LEU A 98 1.09 16.21 11.21
C LEU A 98 2.60 15.89 11.34
N SER A 99 3.34 16.01 10.23
CA SER A 99 4.79 15.76 10.21
C SER A 99 5.57 16.89 10.90
N GLY A 100 6.52 16.57 11.78
CA GLY A 100 7.49 17.56 12.27
C GLY A 100 8.02 17.38 13.70
N ASP A 101 7.31 16.63 14.55
CA ASP A 101 7.61 16.48 16.00
C ASP A 101 7.67 15.01 16.45
N ASN A 102 8.14 14.13 15.57
CA ASN A 102 8.12 12.68 15.80
C ASN A 102 9.38 12.19 16.54
N ASP A 103 9.18 11.22 17.44
CA ASP A 103 10.23 10.40 18.05
C ASP A 103 11.00 9.64 16.95
N ALA A 104 12.32 9.52 17.07
CA ALA A 104 13.18 8.85 16.08
C ALA A 104 12.75 7.40 15.78
N ALA A 105 12.10 6.73 16.74
CA ALA A 105 11.53 5.40 16.53
C ALA A 105 10.36 5.39 15.52
N LEU A 106 9.57 6.47 15.43
CA LEU A 106 8.51 6.61 14.43
C LEU A 106 9.07 6.85 13.03
N ASP A 107 10.23 7.51 12.92
CA ASP A 107 10.90 7.76 11.64
C ASP A 107 11.41 6.45 11.00
N PHE A 108 11.90 5.48 11.80
CA PHE A 108 12.30 4.17 11.26
C PHE A 108 11.12 3.35 10.74
N ASN A 109 9.96 3.41 11.39
CA ASN A 109 8.76 2.72 10.92
C ASN A 109 8.21 3.31 9.62
N ALA A 110 8.57 4.55 9.28
CA ALA A 110 8.18 5.19 8.03
C ALA A 110 9.06 4.77 6.83
N VAL A 111 10.19 4.09 7.07
CA VAL A 111 11.06 3.60 5.99
C VAL A 111 10.45 2.36 5.36
N GLN A 112 10.09 2.47 4.09
CA GLN A 112 9.56 1.38 3.27
C GLN A 112 10.69 0.67 2.51
N ARG A 113 10.42 -0.56 2.08
CA ARG A 113 11.34 -1.36 1.27
C ARG A 113 10.56 -2.10 0.21
N GLY A 114 10.82 -1.76 -1.05
CA GLY A 114 10.26 -2.43 -2.21
C GLY A 114 11.20 -3.50 -2.80
N ASP A 115 10.61 -4.53 -3.39
CA ASP A 115 11.24 -5.61 -4.14
C ASP A 115 10.45 -5.89 -5.45
N ALA A 116 10.64 -5.02 -6.44
CA ALA A 116 9.95 -5.10 -7.73
C ALA A 116 10.08 -6.45 -8.46
N GLU A 117 11.14 -7.23 -8.19
CA GLU A 117 11.30 -8.56 -8.78
C GLU A 117 10.35 -9.58 -8.14
N MET A 118 10.13 -9.49 -6.83
CA MET A 118 9.11 -10.27 -6.13
C MET A 118 7.71 -9.92 -6.64
N GLU A 119 7.41 -8.63 -6.81
CA GLU A 119 6.10 -8.23 -7.38
C GLU A 119 5.94 -8.70 -8.82
N ASN A 120 7.01 -8.69 -9.64
CA ASN A 120 6.97 -9.23 -11.00
C ASN A 120 6.64 -10.75 -11.00
N LYS A 121 7.25 -11.54 -10.10
CA LYS A 121 6.92 -12.96 -9.92
C LYS A 121 5.45 -13.15 -9.54
N MET A 122 4.97 -12.34 -8.60
CA MET A 122 3.57 -12.36 -8.16
C MET A 122 2.63 -12.01 -9.32
N ASN A 123 2.93 -10.96 -10.09
CA ASN A 123 2.17 -10.56 -11.27
C ASN A 123 2.13 -11.68 -12.32
N ARG A 124 3.24 -12.38 -12.57
CA ARG A 124 3.28 -13.53 -13.48
C ARG A 124 2.40 -14.69 -13.01
N LEU A 125 2.38 -14.97 -11.71
CA LEU A 125 1.47 -15.96 -11.13
C LEU A 125 0.00 -15.53 -11.33
N MET A 126 -0.34 -14.29 -10.97
CA MET A 126 -1.70 -13.75 -11.14
C MET A 126 -2.15 -13.81 -12.60
N ARG A 127 -1.28 -13.41 -13.53
CA ARG A 127 -1.52 -13.49 -14.96
C ARG A 127 -1.76 -14.92 -15.43
N ALA A 128 -0.93 -15.88 -15.00
CA ALA A 128 -1.10 -17.28 -15.36
C ALA A 128 -2.45 -17.84 -14.86
N CYS A 129 -2.90 -17.45 -13.67
CA CYS A 129 -4.22 -17.82 -13.13
C CYS A 129 -5.35 -17.24 -13.98
N VAL A 130 -5.28 -15.94 -14.30
CA VAL A 130 -6.27 -15.23 -15.12
C VAL A 130 -6.37 -15.81 -16.54
N GLU A 131 -5.24 -16.19 -17.14
CA GLU A 131 -5.15 -16.79 -18.48
C GLU A 131 -5.79 -18.19 -18.59
N LEU A 132 -6.14 -18.83 -17.47
CA LEU A 132 -6.95 -20.06 -17.46
C LEU A 132 -8.44 -19.80 -17.75
N GLY A 133 -8.86 -18.53 -17.87
CA GLY A 133 -10.24 -18.14 -18.15
C GLY A 133 -11.16 -18.62 -17.03
N ALA A 134 -12.20 -19.37 -17.39
CA ALA A 134 -13.18 -19.90 -16.43
C ALA A 134 -12.58 -20.89 -15.40
N ARG A 135 -11.35 -21.37 -15.60
CA ARG A 135 -10.64 -22.25 -14.66
C ARG A 135 -9.63 -21.49 -13.78
N ASN A 136 -9.81 -20.18 -13.63
CA ASN A 136 -9.00 -19.38 -12.72
C ASN A 136 -9.19 -19.87 -11.27
N PRO A 137 -8.12 -20.32 -10.57
CA PRO A 137 -8.23 -20.83 -9.20
C PRO A 137 -8.49 -19.73 -8.15
N ILE A 138 -8.36 -18.45 -8.54
CA ILE A 138 -8.52 -17.31 -7.65
C ILE A 138 -10.00 -16.94 -7.59
N VAL A 139 -10.62 -17.11 -6.43
CA VAL A 139 -12.01 -16.72 -6.15
C VAL A 139 -12.10 -15.24 -5.84
N SER A 140 -11.14 -14.76 -5.03
CA SER A 140 -11.01 -13.36 -4.64
C SER A 140 -9.54 -13.06 -4.37
N VAL A 141 -9.12 -11.80 -4.61
CA VAL A 141 -7.78 -11.30 -4.33
C VAL A 141 -7.89 -9.93 -3.67
N HIS A 142 -6.99 -9.65 -2.73
CA HIS A 142 -6.86 -8.36 -2.08
C HIS A 142 -5.38 -8.05 -1.84
N ASP A 143 -4.97 -6.81 -2.09
CA ASP A 143 -3.62 -6.34 -1.81
C ASP A 143 -3.39 -6.18 -0.31
N GLN A 144 -2.14 -6.39 0.13
CA GLN A 144 -1.72 -6.01 1.47
C GLN A 144 -1.14 -4.60 1.47
N GLY A 145 -1.85 -3.67 2.10
CA GLY A 145 -1.37 -2.33 2.38
C GLY A 145 -1.29 -2.05 3.88
N ALA A 146 -1.87 -0.91 4.28
CA ALA A 146 -1.88 -0.46 5.67
C ALA A 146 -2.56 -1.47 6.61
N GLY A 147 -1.97 -1.69 7.78
CA GLY A 147 -2.44 -2.69 8.75
C GLY A 147 -2.07 -4.15 8.42
N GLY A 148 -1.34 -4.40 7.32
CA GLY A 148 -0.71 -5.69 7.03
C GLY A 148 -1.70 -6.85 6.92
N ASN A 149 -1.26 -8.03 7.40
CA ASN A 149 -2.10 -9.24 7.50
C ASN A 149 -3.39 -8.98 8.27
N GLY A 150 -3.28 -8.18 9.33
CA GLY A 150 -4.40 -7.71 10.11
C GLY A 150 -5.50 -7.16 9.22
N ASN A 151 -5.20 -6.26 8.28
CA ASN A 151 -6.25 -5.71 7.43
C ASN A 151 -6.74 -6.70 6.37
N VAL A 152 -5.83 -7.12 5.49
CA VAL A 152 -6.16 -7.88 4.27
C VAL A 152 -6.84 -9.21 4.57
N LEU A 153 -6.41 -9.92 5.63
CA LEU A 153 -6.96 -11.23 5.96
C LEU A 153 -8.31 -11.16 6.70
N LYS A 154 -8.67 -10.02 7.28
CA LYS A 154 -10.01 -9.81 7.83
C LYS A 154 -10.99 -9.41 6.74
N GLU A 155 -10.58 -8.48 5.87
CA GLU A 155 -11.44 -7.95 4.81
C GLU A 155 -11.79 -9.01 3.76
N ILE A 156 -10.85 -9.87 3.39
CA ILE A 156 -11.08 -10.85 2.31
C ILE A 156 -12.08 -11.96 2.72
N VAL A 157 -12.32 -12.17 4.01
CA VAL A 157 -13.22 -13.22 4.52
C VAL A 157 -14.54 -12.68 5.07
N ASP A 158 -14.75 -11.36 5.07
CA ASP A 158 -16.01 -10.74 5.48
C ASP A 158 -17.14 -11.11 4.50
N PRO A 159 -18.37 -11.43 4.97
CA PRO A 159 -18.88 -11.35 6.35
C PRO A 159 -18.75 -12.64 7.17
N LEU A 160 -18.04 -13.65 6.65
CA LEU A 160 -17.80 -14.92 7.34
C LEU A 160 -16.71 -14.75 8.42
N GLY A 161 -15.99 -15.83 8.72
CA GLY A 161 -14.84 -15.83 9.61
C GLY A 161 -13.68 -16.58 8.98
N ALA A 162 -12.59 -16.68 9.72
CA ALA A 162 -11.50 -17.58 9.38
C ALA A 162 -10.66 -17.96 10.59
N ARG A 163 -10.09 -19.16 10.53
CA ARG A 163 -9.08 -19.64 11.48
C ARG A 163 -7.73 -19.65 10.79
N TYR A 164 -6.79 -18.92 11.36
CA TYR A 164 -5.44 -18.74 10.86
C TYR A 164 -4.43 -19.43 11.76
N GLU A 165 -3.43 -20.07 11.14
CA GLU A 165 -2.19 -20.44 11.81
C GLU A 165 -1.14 -19.38 11.50
N LEU A 166 -0.73 -18.65 12.52
CA LEU A 166 0.22 -17.55 12.39
C LEU A 166 1.56 -18.03 11.82
N ARG A 167 1.97 -19.26 12.17
CA ARG A 167 3.27 -19.82 11.78
C ARG A 167 3.31 -20.35 10.34
N ASP A 168 2.18 -20.39 9.64
CA ASP A 168 2.12 -20.65 8.20
C ASP A 168 2.45 -19.40 7.36
N ILE A 169 2.46 -18.21 7.98
CA ILE A 169 2.98 -17.00 7.36
C ILE A 169 4.51 -17.11 7.26
N LYS A 170 5.04 -17.00 6.03
CA LYS A 170 6.47 -17.08 5.78
C LYS A 170 7.19 -15.87 6.37
N ALA A 171 7.92 -16.06 7.47
CA ALA A 171 8.77 -15.04 8.07
C ALA A 171 10.10 -14.90 7.31
N GLY A 172 10.50 -13.66 7.02
CA GLY A 172 11.81 -13.30 6.49
C GLY A 172 12.84 -13.02 7.58
N ASP A 173 12.36 -12.82 8.82
CA ASP A 173 13.15 -12.64 10.03
C ASP A 173 12.55 -13.49 11.16
N ALA A 174 13.36 -14.37 11.75
CA ALA A 174 12.93 -15.28 12.82
C ALA A 174 12.66 -14.57 14.15
N THR A 175 13.09 -13.31 14.31
CA THR A 175 12.93 -12.52 15.53
C THR A 175 11.59 -11.79 15.61
N LEU A 176 10.75 -11.88 14.56
CA LEU A 176 9.45 -11.22 14.54
C LEU A 176 8.53 -11.74 15.65
N SER A 177 8.01 -10.80 16.43
CA SER A 177 6.95 -11.06 17.39
C SER A 177 5.62 -11.37 16.69
N VAL A 178 4.66 -11.91 17.45
CA VAL A 178 3.29 -12.15 16.98
C VAL A 178 2.66 -10.89 16.41
N LYS A 179 2.80 -9.77 17.12
CA LYS A 179 2.28 -8.46 16.71
C LYS A 179 2.90 -8.01 15.39
N GLU A 180 4.18 -8.25 15.18
CA GLU A 180 4.88 -7.84 13.95
C GLU A 180 4.52 -8.74 12.77
N LEU A 181 4.41 -10.05 12.96
CA LEU A 181 3.94 -10.96 11.90
C LEU A 181 2.52 -10.61 11.44
N TRP A 182 1.65 -10.22 12.38
CA TRP A 182 0.26 -9.89 12.05
C TRP A 182 0.07 -8.45 11.55
N GLY A 183 0.83 -7.49 12.07
CA GLY A 183 0.60 -6.07 11.84
C GLY A 183 1.60 -5.35 10.95
N ALA A 184 2.69 -6.00 10.51
CA ALA A 184 3.67 -5.38 9.64
C ALA A 184 3.12 -5.13 8.22
N GLU A 185 3.49 -4.00 7.65
CA GLU A 185 3.10 -3.53 6.32
C GLU A 185 4.24 -3.83 5.33
N TYR A 186 4.73 -5.07 5.36
CA TYR A 186 5.75 -5.52 4.40
C TYR A 186 5.16 -5.58 2.98
N GLN A 187 6.01 -5.30 2.01
CA GLN A 187 5.61 -5.10 0.61
C GLN A 187 5.51 -6.42 -0.17
N GLU A 188 5.05 -6.29 -1.41
CA GLU A 188 4.89 -7.35 -2.42
C GLU A 188 4.10 -8.56 -1.92
N ASN A 189 2.90 -8.33 -1.39
CA ASN A 189 2.10 -9.42 -0.86
C ASN A 189 0.59 -9.22 -1.06
N ASN A 190 -0.11 -10.28 -1.46
CA ASN A 190 -1.57 -10.30 -1.62
C ASN A 190 -2.20 -11.46 -0.82
N GLY A 191 -3.44 -11.25 -0.38
CA GLY A 191 -4.33 -12.30 0.11
C GLY A 191 -5.20 -12.85 -1.02
N LEU A 192 -5.44 -14.16 -1.03
CA LEU A 192 -6.34 -14.84 -1.97
C LEU A 192 -7.35 -15.72 -1.23
N LEU A 193 -8.50 -15.92 -1.85
CA LEU A 193 -9.40 -17.04 -1.58
C LEU A 193 -9.30 -18.06 -2.70
N VAL A 194 -9.18 -19.34 -2.31
CA VAL A 194 -8.96 -20.47 -3.23
C VAL A 194 -9.76 -21.66 -2.74
N ARG A 195 -10.44 -22.37 -3.64
CA ARG A 195 -11.18 -23.58 -3.26
C ARG A 195 -10.24 -24.73 -2.92
N PRO A 196 -10.64 -25.68 -2.04
CA PRO A 196 -9.78 -26.80 -1.65
C PRO A 196 -9.21 -27.62 -2.82
N GLU A 197 -10.00 -27.82 -3.87
CA GLU A 197 -9.65 -28.56 -5.08
C GLU A 197 -8.60 -27.85 -5.95
N ASP A 198 -8.49 -26.53 -5.85
CA ASP A 198 -7.58 -25.71 -6.66
C ASP A 198 -6.21 -25.51 -6.01
N ARG A 199 -6.02 -26.02 -4.79
CA ARG A 199 -4.77 -25.86 -4.02
C ARG A 199 -3.54 -26.37 -4.78
N GLU A 200 -3.58 -27.61 -5.27
CA GLU A 200 -2.43 -28.23 -5.94
C GLU A 200 -2.08 -27.49 -7.25
N LEU A 201 -3.10 -27.02 -7.96
CA LEU A 201 -2.93 -26.22 -9.17
C LEU A 201 -2.20 -24.91 -8.86
N LEU A 202 -2.65 -24.17 -7.84
CA LEU A 202 -2.01 -22.92 -7.43
C LEU A 202 -0.57 -23.14 -6.96
N GLU A 203 -0.32 -24.18 -6.14
CA GLU A 203 1.03 -24.53 -5.67
C GLU A 203 1.97 -24.81 -6.85
N ALA A 204 1.52 -25.57 -7.86
CA ALA A 204 2.31 -25.86 -9.06
C ALA A 204 2.60 -24.59 -9.89
N MET A 205 1.62 -23.71 -10.06
CA MET A 205 1.78 -22.44 -10.78
C MET A 205 2.73 -21.49 -10.05
N ALA A 206 2.58 -21.37 -8.72
CA ALA A 206 3.45 -20.56 -7.87
C ALA A 206 4.90 -21.06 -7.90
N ALA A 207 5.11 -22.38 -7.84
CA ALA A 207 6.43 -22.99 -7.97
C ALA A 207 7.07 -22.70 -9.34
N ARG A 208 6.30 -22.78 -10.44
CA ARG A 208 6.78 -22.43 -11.79
C ARG A 208 7.23 -20.98 -11.88
N GLU A 209 6.47 -20.05 -11.30
CA GLU A 209 6.79 -18.62 -11.31
C GLU A 209 7.76 -18.19 -10.19
N LYS A 210 8.18 -19.14 -9.34
CA LYS A 210 9.03 -18.90 -8.16
C LYS A 210 8.43 -17.85 -7.20
N CYS A 211 7.10 -17.75 -7.16
CA CYS A 211 6.37 -16.89 -6.24
C CYS A 211 6.08 -17.70 -4.97
N PRO A 212 6.48 -17.23 -3.77
CA PRO A 212 6.13 -17.92 -2.54
C PRO A 212 4.62 -17.94 -2.32
N VAL A 213 4.10 -19.06 -1.81
CA VAL A 213 2.70 -19.26 -1.45
C VAL A 213 2.60 -19.88 -0.07
N SER A 214 1.68 -19.36 0.76
CA SER A 214 1.42 -19.81 2.13
C SER A 214 -0.09 -19.97 2.32
N PHE A 215 -0.55 -21.17 2.63
CA PHE A 215 -1.95 -21.45 2.98
C PHE A 215 -2.12 -21.21 4.48
N VAL A 216 -2.51 -19.99 4.85
CA VAL A 216 -2.40 -19.51 6.23
C VAL A 216 -3.63 -19.77 7.09
N GLY A 217 -4.74 -20.18 6.47
CA GLY A 217 -5.98 -20.41 7.21
C GLY A 217 -7.11 -20.93 6.35
N ARG A 218 -8.25 -21.16 6.99
CA ARG A 218 -9.49 -21.56 6.34
C ARG A 218 -10.66 -20.68 6.75
N VAL A 219 -11.52 -20.40 5.77
CA VAL A 219 -12.78 -19.68 5.99
C VAL A 219 -13.71 -20.54 6.84
N THR A 220 -14.34 -19.92 7.84
CA THR A 220 -15.32 -20.52 8.75
C THR A 220 -16.65 -19.77 8.69
N ALA A 221 -17.76 -20.44 8.96
CA ALA A 221 -19.08 -19.80 8.94
C ALA A 221 -19.46 -19.09 10.26
N ASP A 222 -18.59 -19.06 11.27
CA ASP A 222 -18.88 -18.55 12.61
C ASP A 222 -18.74 -17.02 12.77
N GLY A 223 -18.35 -16.30 11.71
CA GLY A 223 -18.23 -14.84 11.74
C GLY A 223 -17.07 -14.32 12.58
N ARG A 224 -16.12 -15.19 12.95
CA ARG A 224 -14.99 -14.87 13.83
C ARG A 224 -13.67 -14.99 13.09
N VAL A 225 -12.74 -14.09 13.40
CA VAL A 225 -11.34 -14.28 13.04
C VAL A 225 -10.59 -14.76 14.28
N VAL A 226 -9.96 -15.92 14.12
CA VAL A 226 -9.13 -16.56 15.14
C VAL A 226 -7.72 -16.71 14.58
N VAL A 227 -6.73 -16.23 15.29
CA VAL A 227 -5.30 -16.40 14.97
C VAL A 227 -4.70 -17.24 16.08
N HIS A 228 -4.26 -18.44 15.73
CA HIS A 228 -3.54 -19.35 16.60
C HIS A 228 -2.04 -19.26 16.35
N ASP A 229 -1.23 -19.44 17.38
CA ASP A 229 0.23 -19.51 17.29
C ASP A 229 0.72 -20.89 17.74
N ALA A 230 1.10 -21.74 16.78
CA ALA A 230 1.62 -23.07 17.09
C ALA A 230 2.94 -23.09 17.88
N ARG A 231 3.67 -21.97 17.98
CA ARG A 231 4.94 -21.89 18.72
C ARG A 231 4.73 -22.06 20.23
N ASP A 232 3.67 -21.47 20.77
CA ASP A 232 3.37 -21.47 22.21
C ASP A 232 1.94 -21.91 22.53
N GLY A 233 1.15 -22.28 21.53
CA GLY A 233 -0.23 -22.76 21.66
C GLY A 233 -1.22 -21.65 22.03
N THR A 234 -0.82 -20.38 21.92
CA THR A 234 -1.69 -19.25 22.27
C THR A 234 -2.65 -18.89 21.14
N THR A 235 -3.69 -18.13 21.47
CA THR A 235 -4.63 -17.55 20.50
C THR A 235 -4.58 -16.03 20.65
N PRO A 236 -3.59 -15.35 20.05
CA PRO A 236 -3.38 -13.91 20.22
C PRO A 236 -4.53 -13.03 19.70
N PHE A 237 -5.38 -13.56 18.82
CA PHE A 237 -6.55 -12.85 18.31
C PHE A 237 -7.74 -13.80 18.19
N ASP A 238 -8.86 -13.45 18.81
CA ASP A 238 -10.14 -14.18 18.69
C ASP A 238 -11.30 -13.20 18.87
N LEU A 239 -11.77 -12.62 17.76
CA LEU A 239 -12.81 -11.60 17.78
C LEU A 239 -13.85 -11.83 16.66
N PRO A 240 -15.14 -11.54 16.92
CA PRO A 240 -16.13 -11.41 15.86
C PRO A 240 -15.74 -10.33 14.85
N LEU A 241 -15.84 -10.60 13.55
CA LEU A 241 -15.53 -9.60 12.51
C LEU A 241 -16.41 -8.36 12.61
N SER A 242 -17.67 -8.51 12.98
CA SER A 242 -18.60 -7.38 13.15
C SER A 242 -18.15 -6.34 14.18
N LEU A 243 -17.35 -6.72 15.18
CA LEU A 243 -16.77 -5.79 16.15
C LEU A 243 -15.51 -5.11 15.62
N VAL A 244 -14.83 -5.73 14.66
CA VAL A 244 -13.52 -5.30 14.16
C VAL A 244 -13.66 -4.44 12.90
N LEU A 245 -14.57 -4.80 12.01
CA LEU A 245 -14.94 -4.06 10.80
C LEU A 245 -16.20 -3.20 11.02
N GLY A 246 -16.67 -3.13 12.27
CA GLY A 246 -17.84 -2.36 12.66
C GLY A 246 -17.73 -0.89 12.25
N LYS A 247 -18.84 -0.32 11.79
CA LYS A 247 -18.89 1.07 11.33
C LYS A 247 -18.87 2.02 12.52
N MET A 248 -17.87 2.90 12.58
CA MET A 248 -17.89 4.06 13.46
C MET A 248 -18.94 5.08 12.98
N PRO A 249 -19.56 5.88 13.89
CA PRO A 249 -20.41 6.98 13.49
C PRO A 249 -19.68 7.94 12.53
N GLN A 250 -20.36 8.36 11.47
CA GLN A 250 -19.76 9.28 10.50
C GLN A 250 -19.43 10.62 11.17
N LYS A 251 -18.18 11.08 11.02
CA LYS A 251 -17.72 12.36 11.56
C LYS A 251 -18.37 13.52 10.81
N THR A 252 -18.92 14.49 11.56
CA THR A 252 -19.42 15.76 11.01
C THR A 252 -18.37 16.85 11.21
N PHE A 253 -18.18 17.69 10.19
CA PHE A 253 -17.25 18.82 10.24
C PHE A 253 -18.02 20.13 10.10
N ASP A 254 -17.98 20.96 11.15
CA ASP A 254 -18.51 22.32 11.10
C ASP A 254 -17.43 23.27 10.56
N MET A 255 -17.57 23.68 9.31
CA MET A 255 -16.59 24.53 8.63
C MET A 255 -17.07 25.97 8.54
N GLN A 256 -16.16 26.91 8.76
CA GLN A 256 -16.39 28.34 8.53
C GLN A 256 -15.49 28.83 7.40
N ARG A 257 -16.06 29.68 6.52
CA ARG A 257 -15.29 30.31 5.46
C ARG A 257 -14.48 31.45 6.02
N VAL A 258 -13.16 31.36 5.88
CA VAL A 258 -12.23 32.44 6.21
C VAL A 258 -11.84 33.16 4.92
N ALA A 259 -11.90 34.50 4.92
CA ALA A 259 -11.42 35.29 3.80
C ALA A 259 -9.91 35.52 3.94
N GLU A 260 -9.13 35.05 2.98
CA GLU A 260 -7.68 35.27 2.95
C GLU A 260 -7.35 36.65 2.35
N PRO A 261 -6.47 37.44 2.99
CA PRO A 261 -6.00 38.71 2.44
C PRO A 261 -5.31 38.51 1.08
N THR A 262 -5.78 39.22 0.05
CA THR A 262 -5.18 39.23 -1.29
C THR A 262 -4.49 40.56 -1.56
N ALA A 263 -3.37 40.53 -2.30
CA ALA A 263 -2.72 41.71 -2.83
C ALA A 263 -2.77 41.70 -4.37
N PRO A 264 -2.90 42.85 -5.04
CA PRO A 264 -2.71 42.93 -6.48
C PRO A 264 -1.33 42.42 -6.90
N LEU A 265 -1.24 41.83 -8.10
CA LEU A 265 0.04 41.40 -8.66
C LEU A 265 0.97 42.60 -8.85
N ALA A 266 2.10 42.60 -8.14
CA ALA A 266 3.17 43.57 -8.32
C ALA A 266 4.35 42.89 -9.03
N LEU A 267 4.69 43.37 -10.23
CA LEU A 267 5.87 42.91 -10.95
C LEU A 267 7.11 43.68 -10.49
N PRO A 268 8.29 43.05 -10.47
CA PRO A 268 9.55 43.77 -10.24
C PRO A 268 9.72 44.92 -11.23
N GLU A 269 10.17 46.07 -10.74
CA GLU A 269 10.48 47.22 -11.59
C GLU A 269 11.54 46.85 -12.64
N GLY A 270 11.32 47.27 -13.89
CA GLY A 270 12.21 46.95 -15.01
C GLY A 270 12.17 45.50 -15.51
N LEU A 271 11.22 44.67 -15.05
CA LEU A 271 11.06 43.31 -15.57
C LEU A 271 10.69 43.33 -17.07
N THR A 272 11.57 42.81 -17.91
CA THR A 272 11.31 42.62 -19.35
C THR A 272 10.63 41.28 -19.62
N CYS A 273 9.93 41.16 -20.75
CA CYS A 273 9.34 39.88 -21.17
C CYS A 273 10.40 38.77 -21.31
N ALA A 274 11.59 39.10 -21.82
CA ALA A 274 12.68 38.13 -21.96
C ALA A 274 13.16 37.61 -20.60
N ALA A 275 13.34 38.49 -19.62
CA ALA A 275 13.73 38.09 -18.26
C ALA A 275 12.62 37.32 -17.54
N ALA A 276 11.35 37.67 -17.76
CA ALA A 276 10.21 36.94 -17.22
C ALA A 276 10.14 35.52 -17.80
N LEU A 277 10.28 35.39 -19.13
CA LEU A 277 10.31 34.11 -19.82
C LEU A 277 11.45 33.22 -19.31
N GLU A 278 12.65 33.76 -19.17
CA GLU A 278 13.80 33.03 -18.63
C GLU A 278 13.52 32.48 -17.22
N ARG A 279 12.92 33.29 -16.34
CA ARG A 279 12.55 32.84 -14.98
C ARG A 279 11.49 31.74 -15.00
N VAL A 280 10.47 31.89 -15.85
CA VAL A 280 9.36 30.93 -15.97
C VAL A 280 9.87 29.59 -16.50
N LEU A 281 10.72 29.59 -17.53
CA LEU A 281 11.29 28.36 -18.10
C LEU A 281 12.24 27.62 -17.16
N ARG A 282 12.80 28.31 -16.15
CA ARG A 282 13.61 27.72 -15.08
C ARG A 282 12.78 27.11 -13.93
N LEU A 283 11.46 27.35 -13.89
CA LEU A 283 10.62 26.72 -12.87
C LEU A 283 10.54 25.22 -13.12
N VAL A 284 10.74 24.42 -12.07
CA VAL A 284 10.64 22.95 -12.14
C VAL A 284 9.28 22.51 -12.69
N SER A 285 8.20 23.24 -12.41
CA SER A 285 6.86 22.94 -12.95
C SER A 285 6.67 23.22 -14.44
N VAL A 286 7.59 23.95 -15.08
CA VAL A 286 7.44 24.42 -16.47
C VAL A 286 8.53 23.87 -17.39
N GLY A 287 9.79 23.81 -16.91
CA GLY A 287 10.92 23.35 -17.71
C GLY A 287 10.76 21.91 -18.23
N SER A 288 11.69 21.47 -19.09
CA SER A 288 11.69 20.08 -19.58
C SER A 288 11.70 19.08 -18.41
N LYS A 289 11.02 17.94 -18.63
CA LYS A 289 11.06 16.78 -17.75
C LYS A 289 11.97 15.73 -18.37
#